data_AF-A0A0Q5Z517-F1
#
_entry.id   AF-A0A0Q5Z517-F1
#
_cell.length_a   1.000
_cell.length_b   1.000
_cell.length_c   1.000
_cell.angle_alpha   90.00
_cell.angle_beta   90.00
_cell.angle_gamma   90.00
#
_symmetry.space_group_name_H-M   'P 1'
#
loop_
_entity.id
_entity.type
_entity.pdbx_description
1 polymer ?
#
loop_
_entity_poly.entity_id
_entity_poly.type
_entity_poly.pdbx_seq_one_letter_code
_entity_poly.pdbx_strand_id
1 'polypeptide(L)'
;MNDGNVMRLRAALNGANGKAQKHTAVVADILALSNRAERSLIAAGIPGRARAGAEVVWHAAGPMAKAYGYKMTRTYLTLTRGTRDWFLTEVKRVGVYPQQSERYRIGISTAQRDHIVATALRTFEVRNTADDNVAAAPAV
;
A
#
# COMPACT_ATOMS: atom_id res chain seq x y z
N MET A 1 -18.89 8.18 -5.12
CA MET A 1 -18.05 9.30 -4.67
C MET A 1 -18.79 10.58 -5.03
N ASN A 2 -19.02 11.50 -4.10
CA ASN A 2 -19.84 12.69 -4.35
C ASN A 2 -19.01 13.78 -5.09
N ASP A 3 -19.64 14.59 -5.95
CA ASP A 3 -18.94 15.54 -6.84
C ASP A 3 -18.07 16.56 -6.09
N GLY A 4 -18.52 17.01 -4.92
CA GLY A 4 -17.74 17.91 -4.07
C GLY A 4 -16.43 17.30 -3.57
N ASN A 5 -16.36 15.98 -3.39
CA ASN A 5 -15.12 15.30 -2.98
C ASN A 5 -14.12 15.20 -4.14
N VAL A 6 -14.63 14.95 -5.35
CA VAL A 6 -13.81 14.94 -6.57
C VAL A 6 -13.16 16.30 -6.79
N MET A 7 -13.90 17.40 -6.58
CA MET A 7 -13.35 18.75 -6.67
C MET A 7 -12.24 19.02 -5.65
N ARG A 8 -12.41 18.59 -4.39
CA ARG A 8 -11.37 18.76 -3.34
C ARG A 8 -10.09 17.99 -3.68
N LEU A 9 -10.21 16.75 -4.17
CA LEU A 9 -9.05 15.97 -4.59
C LEU A 9 -8.35 16.59 -5.81
N ARG A 10 -9.11 17.10 -6.79
CA ARG A 10 -8.53 17.84 -7.92
C ARG A 10 -7.77 19.06 -7.44
N ALA A 11 -8.34 19.84 -6.52
CA ALA A 11 -7.67 21.02 -5.97
C ALA A 11 -6.38 20.67 -5.24
N ALA A 12 -6.38 19.61 -4.40
CA ALA A 12 -5.19 19.14 -3.70
C ALA A 12 -4.09 18.67 -4.67
N LEU A 13 -4.47 17.88 -5.68
CA LEU A 13 -3.54 17.44 -6.73
C LEU A 13 -2.98 18.62 -7.51
N ASN A 14 -3.82 19.57 -7.94
CA ASN A 14 -3.38 20.74 -8.69
C ASN A 14 -2.41 21.61 -7.87
N GLY A 15 -2.67 21.79 -6.57
CA GLY A 15 -1.79 22.52 -5.67
C GLY A 15 -0.37 21.94 -5.62
N ALA A 16 -0.24 20.62 -5.50
CA ALA A 16 1.07 19.99 -5.43
C ALA A 16 1.72 19.72 -6.79
N ASN A 17 0.92 19.44 -7.81
CA ASN A 17 1.41 19.22 -9.17
C ASN A 17 1.89 20.54 -9.81
N GLY A 18 1.43 21.69 -9.33
CA GLY A 18 1.81 23.00 -9.87
C GLY A 18 1.57 23.06 -11.39
N LYS A 19 2.53 23.60 -12.15
CA LYS A 19 2.46 23.66 -13.63
C LYS A 19 2.75 22.32 -14.32
N ALA A 20 3.15 21.28 -13.60
CA ALA A 20 3.50 19.99 -14.21
C ALA A 20 2.22 19.20 -14.51
N GLN A 21 1.82 19.24 -15.78
CA GLN A 21 0.67 18.50 -16.30
C GLN A 21 1.06 17.10 -16.81
N LYS A 22 2.35 16.91 -17.12
CA LYS A 22 2.91 15.62 -17.56
C LYS A 22 3.51 14.89 -16.38
N HIS A 23 3.23 13.59 -16.27
CA HIS A 23 3.81 12.67 -15.30
C HIS A 23 3.40 12.85 -13.84
N THR A 24 2.27 13.54 -13.63
CA THR A 24 1.64 13.76 -12.34
C THR A 24 0.41 12.87 -12.16
N ALA A 25 0.08 12.55 -10.90
CA ALA A 25 -1.07 11.73 -10.57
C ALA A 25 -2.37 12.48 -10.81
N VAL A 26 -3.39 11.76 -11.28
CA VAL A 26 -4.77 12.25 -11.47
C VAL A 26 -5.73 11.60 -10.45
N VAL A 27 -6.97 12.10 -10.38
CA VAL A 27 -7.98 11.55 -9.46
C VAL A 27 -8.25 10.05 -9.72
N ALA A 28 -8.18 9.62 -10.97
CA ALA A 28 -8.33 8.20 -11.31
C ALA A 28 -7.25 7.32 -10.65
N ASP A 29 -6.02 7.83 -10.50
CA ASP A 29 -4.93 7.11 -9.83
C ASP A 29 -5.22 6.97 -8.33
N ILE A 30 -5.78 7.99 -7.68
CA ILE A 30 -6.19 7.93 -6.26
C ILE A 30 -7.26 6.86 -6.06
N LEU A 31 -8.25 6.80 -6.96
CA LEU A 31 -9.32 5.80 -6.92
C LEU A 31 -8.78 4.38 -7.14
N ALA A 32 -7.92 4.21 -8.14
CA ALA A 32 -7.27 2.93 -8.42
C ALA A 32 -6.40 2.48 -7.23
N LEU A 33 -5.64 3.40 -6.64
CA LEU A 33 -4.80 3.14 -5.48
C LEU A 33 -5.63 2.75 -4.25
N SER A 34 -6.72 3.46 -3.98
CA SER A 34 -7.64 3.15 -2.88
C SER A 34 -8.22 1.74 -3.03
N ASN A 35 -8.69 1.39 -4.24
CA ASN A 35 -9.22 0.07 -4.54
C ASN A 35 -8.15 -1.03 -4.42
N ARG A 36 -6.94 -0.79 -4.92
CA ARG A 36 -5.81 -1.72 -4.81
C ARG A 36 -5.44 -1.98 -3.35
N ALA A 37 -5.33 -0.92 -2.55
CA ALA A 37 -5.02 -1.01 -1.13
C ALA A 37 -6.11 -1.74 -0.33
N GLU A 38 -7.38 -1.45 -0.59
CA GLU A 38 -8.50 -2.16 0.04
C GLU A 38 -8.46 -3.67 -0.27
N ARG A 39 -8.21 -4.04 -1.52
CA ARG A 39 -8.08 -5.46 -1.93
C ARG A 39 -6.91 -6.14 -1.23
N SER A 40 -5.77 -5.46 -1.07
CA SER A 40 -4.64 -6.00 -0.32
C SER A 40 -4.99 -6.28 1.15
N LEU A 41 -5.72 -5.36 1.82
CA LEU A 41 -6.16 -5.56 3.21
C LEU A 41 -7.19 -6.70 3.34
N ILE A 42 -8.09 -6.84 2.37
CA ILE A 42 -9.05 -7.95 2.29
C ILE A 42 -8.30 -9.28 2.13
N ALA A 43 -7.37 -9.36 1.18
CA ALA A 43 -6.59 -10.56 0.92
C ALA A 43 -5.71 -10.98 2.11
N ALA A 44 -5.25 -10.01 2.89
CA ALA A 44 -4.51 -10.26 4.13
C ALA A 44 -5.41 -10.74 5.30
N GLY A 45 -6.73 -10.81 5.11
CA GLY A 45 -7.65 -11.30 6.13
C GLY A 45 -8.10 -10.26 7.16
N ILE A 46 -7.81 -8.97 6.94
CA ILE A 46 -8.20 -7.93 7.91
C ILE A 46 -9.71 -7.64 7.77
N PRO A 47 -10.52 -7.82 8.85
CA PRO A 47 -11.94 -7.54 8.81
C PRO A 47 -12.20 -6.04 8.63
N GLY A 48 -13.29 -5.67 7.95
CA GLY A 48 -13.57 -4.27 7.58
C GLY A 48 -13.46 -3.27 8.73
N ARG A 49 -13.97 -3.63 9.92
CA ARG A 49 -13.89 -2.79 11.14
C ARG A 49 -12.46 -2.50 11.62
N ALA A 50 -11.51 -3.38 11.30
CA ALA A 50 -10.11 -3.28 11.73
C ALA A 50 -9.20 -2.66 10.66
N ARG A 51 -9.73 -2.28 9.48
CA ARG A 51 -8.92 -1.66 8.40
C ARG A 51 -8.60 -0.19 8.64
N ALA A 52 -9.39 0.48 9.49
CA ALA A 52 -9.17 1.89 9.82
C ALA A 52 -7.76 2.11 10.39
N GLY A 53 -7.12 3.19 9.97
CA GLY A 53 -5.75 3.54 10.33
C GLY A 53 -4.67 2.92 9.44
N ALA A 54 -5.00 2.04 8.49
CA ALA A 54 -4.04 1.58 7.49
C ALA A 54 -3.61 2.74 6.58
N GLU A 55 -2.37 2.76 6.15
CA GLU A 55 -1.82 3.78 5.27
C GLU A 55 -1.27 3.14 4.00
N VAL A 56 -1.49 3.74 2.84
CA VAL A 56 -0.82 3.36 1.61
C VAL A 56 -0.03 4.53 1.05
N VAL A 57 1.22 4.23 0.74
CA VAL A 57 2.16 5.15 0.10
C VAL A 57 2.39 4.69 -1.33
N TRP A 58 2.34 5.64 -2.28
CA TRP A 58 2.55 5.36 -3.68
C TRP A 58 3.29 6.43 -4.46
N HIS A 59 4.13 6.00 -5.41
CA HIS A 59 4.53 6.81 -6.57
C HIS A 59 4.71 5.92 -7.80
N ALA A 60 4.40 6.45 -8.97
CA ALA A 60 4.63 5.77 -10.24
C ALA A 60 6.12 5.43 -10.45
N ALA A 61 6.37 4.38 -11.25
CA ALA A 61 7.71 4.01 -11.66
C ALA A 61 8.42 5.13 -12.44
N GLY A 62 9.75 5.13 -12.33
CA GLY A 62 10.61 5.95 -13.16
C GLY A 62 10.50 5.57 -14.64
N PRO A 63 11.02 6.41 -15.54
CA PRO A 63 11.09 6.07 -16.95
C PRO A 63 11.99 4.84 -17.15
N MET A 64 11.58 3.94 -18.02
CA MET A 64 12.33 2.71 -18.30
C MET A 64 13.56 2.97 -19.18
N ALA A 65 13.45 3.95 -20.09
CA ALA A 65 14.57 4.40 -20.89
C ALA A 65 15.58 5.19 -20.03
N LYS A 66 16.86 4.78 -20.07
CA LYS A 66 17.99 5.57 -19.54
C LYS A 66 18.33 6.79 -20.41
N ALA A 67 17.38 7.30 -21.20
CA ALA A 67 17.64 8.32 -22.21
C ALA A 67 18.12 9.66 -21.60
N TYR A 68 17.88 9.87 -20.31
CA TYR A 68 18.29 11.07 -19.59
C TYR A 68 18.79 10.71 -18.19
N GLY A 69 19.99 11.17 -17.84
CA GLY A 69 20.60 10.97 -16.51
C GLY A 69 19.97 11.78 -15.37
N TYR A 70 18.79 12.37 -15.61
CA TYR A 70 18.16 13.34 -14.71
C TYR A 70 16.96 12.72 -13.98
N LYS A 71 16.70 13.24 -12.76
CA LYS A 71 15.54 12.88 -11.95
C LYS A 71 14.26 13.34 -12.64
N MET A 72 13.34 12.41 -12.83
CA MET A 72 12.00 12.71 -13.32
C MET A 72 11.10 13.10 -12.15
N THR A 73 10.40 14.22 -12.23
CA THR A 73 9.46 14.57 -11.17
C THR A 73 8.18 13.75 -11.29
N ARG A 74 7.79 13.10 -10.20
CA ARG A 74 6.53 12.35 -10.05
C ARG A 74 5.74 12.89 -8.85
N THR A 75 4.46 12.55 -8.81
CA THR A 75 3.62 12.78 -7.64
C THR A 75 3.73 11.59 -6.70
N TYR A 76 3.97 11.88 -5.43
CA TYR A 76 3.91 10.95 -4.31
C TYR A 76 2.60 11.15 -3.58
N LEU A 77 1.90 10.05 -3.33
CA LEU A 77 0.59 10.01 -2.68
C LEU A 77 0.71 9.22 -1.38
N THR A 78 0.09 9.74 -0.33
CA THR A 78 -0.24 8.98 0.88
C THR A 78 -1.75 9.01 1.06
N LEU A 79 -2.36 7.83 1.15
CA LEU A 79 -3.76 7.69 1.53
C LEU A 79 -3.85 6.99 2.88
N THR A 80 -4.72 7.49 3.74
CA THR A 80 -5.03 6.86 5.03
C THR A 80 -6.45 6.32 5.01
N ARG A 81 -6.63 5.10 5.49
CA ARG A 81 -7.91 4.42 5.60
C ARG A 81 -8.67 4.95 6.81
N GLY A 82 -9.81 5.61 6.59
CA GLY A 82 -10.76 5.88 7.67
C GLY A 82 -11.61 4.66 7.99
N THR A 83 -12.76 4.85 8.64
CA THR A 83 -13.69 3.74 8.96
C THR A 83 -14.40 3.19 7.72
N ARG A 84 -14.80 4.06 6.78
CA ARG A 84 -15.53 3.66 5.56
C ARG A 84 -14.74 3.84 4.27
N ASP A 85 -14.02 4.95 4.16
CA ASP A 85 -13.35 5.36 2.92
C ASP A 85 -11.85 5.59 3.11
N TRP A 86 -11.15 5.73 1.98
CA TRP A 86 -9.76 6.18 1.93
C TRP A 86 -9.71 7.70 1.75
N PHE A 87 -8.79 8.34 2.46
CA PHE A 87 -8.59 9.79 2.44
C PHE A 87 -7.18 10.12 1.98
N LEU A 88 -7.06 11.09 1.08
CA LEU A 88 -5.76 11.65 0.69
C LEU A 88 -5.22 12.49 1.84
N THR A 89 -4.13 12.05 2.44
CA THR A 89 -3.50 12.70 3.61
C THR A 89 -2.22 13.43 3.27
N GLU A 90 -1.50 12.96 2.25
CA GLU A 90 -0.31 13.65 1.76
C GLU A 90 -0.24 13.60 0.24
N VAL A 91 0.17 14.72 -0.35
CA VAL A 91 0.47 14.82 -1.76
C VAL A 91 1.67 15.75 -1.94
N LYS A 92 2.73 15.22 -2.54
CA LYS A 92 3.97 15.97 -2.76
C LYS A 92 4.68 15.56 -4.04
N ARG A 93 5.65 16.35 -4.45
CA ARG A 93 6.52 16.04 -5.60
C ARG A 93 7.75 15.30 -5.13
N VAL A 94 8.13 14.27 -5.87
CA VAL A 94 9.36 13.50 -5.62
C VAL A 94 10.15 13.33 -6.92
N GLY A 95 11.47 13.37 -6.82
CA GLY A 95 12.36 13.01 -7.92
C GLY A 95 12.53 11.49 -7.96
N VAL A 96 12.18 10.87 -9.08
CA VAL A 96 12.30 9.43 -9.33
C VAL A 96 13.39 9.22 -10.37
N TYR A 97 14.30 8.29 -10.11
CA TYR A 97 15.39 7.97 -11.02
C TYR A 97 14.94 7.03 -12.16
N PRO A 98 15.65 7.02 -13.30
CA PRO A 98 15.44 6.00 -14.32
C PRO A 98 15.50 4.59 -13.74
N GLN A 99 14.64 3.69 -14.21
CA GLN A 99 14.51 2.30 -13.74
C GLN A 99 14.11 2.13 -12.26
N GLN A 100 13.83 3.20 -11.53
CA GLN A 100 13.27 3.09 -10.19
C GLN A 100 11.87 2.49 -10.29
N SER A 101 11.64 1.42 -9.52
CA SER A 101 10.36 0.72 -9.50
C SER A 101 9.23 1.60 -8.95
N GLU A 102 7.99 1.19 -9.24
CA GLU A 102 6.82 1.68 -8.54
C GLU A 102 7.04 1.51 -7.03
N ARG A 103 6.76 2.56 -6.26
CA ARG A 103 6.61 2.40 -4.81
C ARG A 103 5.15 2.14 -4.55
N TYR A 104 4.86 0.99 -3.95
CA TYR A 104 3.56 0.65 -3.41
C TYR A 104 3.80 -0.04 -2.07
N ARG A 105 3.48 0.63 -0.97
CA ARG A 105 3.69 0.10 0.38
C ARG A 105 2.50 0.40 1.25
N ILE A 106 2.01 -0.63 1.95
CA ILE A 106 0.95 -0.49 2.94
C ILE A 106 1.58 -0.53 4.33
N GLY A 107 1.36 0.50 5.12
CA GLY A 107 1.60 0.54 6.56
C GLY A 107 0.36 0.05 7.30
N ILE A 108 0.57 -0.80 8.30
CA ILE A 108 -0.47 -1.34 9.17
C ILE A 108 -0.07 -1.19 10.63
N SER A 109 -1.05 -1.13 11.53
CA SER A 109 -0.82 -1.14 12.97
C SER A 109 -0.45 -2.54 13.49
N THR A 110 0.08 -2.62 14.70
CA THR A 110 0.34 -3.92 15.37
C THR A 110 -0.93 -4.75 15.51
N ALA A 111 -2.05 -4.13 15.89
CA ALA A 111 -3.34 -4.84 15.97
C ALA A 111 -3.79 -5.42 14.62
N GLN A 112 -3.53 -4.72 13.51
CA GLN A 112 -3.80 -5.24 12.17
C GLN A 112 -2.87 -6.38 11.80
N ARG A 113 -1.58 -6.29 12.16
CA ARG A 113 -0.62 -7.39 12.00
C ARG A 113 -1.10 -8.65 12.73
N ASP A 114 -1.58 -8.52 13.97
CA ASP A 114 -2.05 -9.66 14.76
C ASP A 114 -3.25 -10.34 14.09
N HIS A 115 -4.16 -9.55 13.50
CA HIS A 115 -5.24 -10.09 12.67
C HIS A 115 -4.74 -10.88 11.46
N ILE A 116 -3.72 -10.37 10.75
CA ILE A 116 -3.13 -11.08 9.60
C ILE A 116 -2.52 -12.40 10.07
N VAL A 117 -1.71 -12.37 11.14
CA VAL A 117 -1.04 -13.56 11.67
C VAL A 117 -2.07 -14.60 12.12
N ALA A 118 -3.06 -14.21 12.91
CA ALA A 118 -4.12 -15.11 13.37
C ALA A 118 -4.91 -15.72 12.20
N THR A 119 -5.20 -14.92 11.17
CA THR A 119 -5.93 -15.40 9.98
C THR A 119 -5.07 -16.35 9.15
N ALA A 120 -3.80 -16.02 8.96
CA ALA A 120 -2.86 -16.86 8.21
C ALA A 120 -2.69 -18.23 8.89
N LEU A 121 -2.44 -18.24 10.21
CA LEU A 121 -2.20 -19.46 10.97
C LEU A 121 -3.44 -20.36 11.08
N ARG A 122 -4.65 -19.83 10.90
CA ARG A 122 -5.89 -20.63 10.97
C ARG A 122 -5.92 -21.78 9.96
N THR A 123 -5.23 -21.65 8.83
CA THR A 123 -5.21 -22.65 7.76
C THR A 123 -4.08 -23.67 7.92
N PHE A 124 -3.12 -23.42 8.80
CA PHE A 124 -1.90 -24.22 8.90
C PHE A 124 -1.85 -24.97 10.25
N GLU A 125 -1.55 -26.26 10.18
CA GLU A 125 -1.15 -27.04 11.34
C GLU A 125 0.33 -26.76 11.63
N VAL A 126 0.64 -26.25 12.83
CA VAL A 126 2.02 -25.98 13.24
C VAL A 126 2.58 -27.25 13.90
N ARG A 127 3.56 -27.89 13.26
CA ARG A 127 4.29 -29.02 13.84
C ARG A 127 5.65 -28.56 14.34
N ASN A 128 5.96 -28.86 15.60
CA ASN A 128 7.29 -28.67 16.15
C ASN A 128 8.17 -29.84 15.72
N THR A 129 9.21 -29.56 14.95
CA THR A 129 10.18 -30.56 14.48
C THR A 129 11.11 -31.09 15.58
N ALA A 130 10.89 -30.71 16.85
CA ALA A 130 11.77 -31.04 17.97
C ALA A 130 11.34 -32.28 18.77
N ASP A 131 10.14 -32.83 18.59
CA ASP A 131 9.63 -33.97 19.39
C ASP A 131 9.74 -35.34 18.69
N ASP A 132 9.95 -35.39 17.37
CA ASP A 132 9.89 -36.65 16.60
C ASP A 132 11.19 -37.48 16.62
N ASN A 133 12.25 -37.05 17.34
CA ASN A 133 13.56 -37.72 17.31
C ASN A 133 14.02 -38.34 18.65
N VAL A 134 13.12 -38.53 19.63
CA VAL A 134 13.45 -39.15 20.93
C VAL A 134 12.79 -40.51 21.17
N ALA A 135 11.86 -40.96 20.32
CA ALA A 135 11.11 -42.21 20.51
C ALA A 135 11.65 -43.44 19.75
N ALA A 136 12.94 -43.46 19.37
CA ALA A 136 13.54 -44.60 18.66
C ALA A 136 14.85 -45.08 19.32
N ALA A 137 14.74 -45.76 20.46
CA ALA A 137 15.66 -46.82 20.83
C ALA A 137 14.95 -47.85 21.74
N PRO A 138 14.71 -49.09 21.28
CA PRO A 138 14.14 -50.13 22.11
C PRO A 138 15.19 -50.69 23.08
N ALA A 139 14.72 -51.06 24.26
CA ALA A 139 15.50 -51.83 25.23
C ALA A 139 15.85 -53.22 24.69
N VAL A 140 17.14 -53.56 24.66
CA VAL A 140 17.74 -54.86 25.07
C VAL A 140 19.20 -54.61 25.45
#